data_AF-W8X602-F1
#
_entry.id   AF-W8X602-F1
#
_cell.length_a   1.000
_cell.length_b   1.000
_cell.length_c   1.000
_cell.angle_alpha   90.00
_cell.angle_beta   90.00
_cell.angle_gamma   90.00
#
_symmetry.space_group_name_H-M   'P 1'
#
loop_
_entity.id
_entity.type
_entity.pdbx_description
1 polymer ?
#
loop_
_entity_poly.entity_id
_entity_poly.type
_entity_poly.pdbx_seq_one_letter_code
_entity_poly.pdbx_strand_id
1 'polypeptide(L)'
;MARIAQRMYRYRTRIEHRHEGLNARAGRAPPALFSLAILVASRSGPERLEYRREFLGQGVYFSFHAVHLSQWLGRWSELESLARTNPFAVVIMAQLQALRYRTVSSGSLPVE
;
A
#
# COMPACT_ATOMS: atom_id res chain seq x y z
N MET A 1 -9.11 6.91 -4.47
CA MET A 1 -8.66 6.58 -3.09
C MET A 1 -9.73 5.87 -2.24
N ALA A 2 -11.03 6.17 -2.35
CA ALA A 2 -12.07 5.53 -1.52
C ALA A 2 -12.06 3.98 -1.54
N ARG A 3 -11.84 3.37 -2.72
CA ARG A 3 -11.78 1.91 -2.85
C ARG A 3 -10.60 1.26 -2.11
N ILE A 4 -9.42 1.88 -2.11
CA ILE A 4 -8.27 1.35 -1.38
C ILE A 4 -8.48 1.50 0.13
N ALA A 5 -9.04 2.64 0.57
CA ALA A 5 -9.36 2.87 1.98
C ALA A 5 -10.36 1.84 2.53
N GLN A 6 -11.43 1.54 1.77
CA GLN A 6 -12.38 0.51 2.14
C GLN A 6 -11.73 -0.90 2.21
N ARG A 7 -10.84 -1.22 1.26
CA ARG A 7 -10.12 -2.51 1.27
C ARG A 7 -9.21 -2.62 2.49
N MET A 8 -8.46 -1.57 2.81
CA MET A 8 -7.58 -1.55 3.97
C MET A 8 -8.37 -1.72 5.27
N TYR A 9 -9.52 -1.04 5.40
CA TYR A 9 -10.42 -1.24 6.53
C TYR A 9 -10.86 -2.71 6.65
N ARG A 10 -11.31 -3.33 5.54
CA ARG A 10 -11.69 -4.75 5.51
C ARG A 10 -10.55 -5.69 5.89
N TYR A 11 -9.33 -5.41 5.45
CA TYR A 11 -8.17 -6.23 5.80
C TYR A 11 -7.85 -6.15 7.29
N ARG A 12 -7.84 -4.94 7.84
CA ARG A 12 -7.65 -4.72 9.28
C ARG A 12 -8.66 -5.56 10.09
N THR A 13 -9.95 -5.41 9.83
CA THR A 13 -10.99 -6.15 10.57
C THR A 13 -10.82 -7.67 10.44
N ARG A 14 -10.45 -8.17 9.26
CA ARG A 14 -10.23 -9.61 9.05
C ARG A 14 -9.02 -10.14 9.82
N ILE A 15 -7.93 -9.37 9.87
CA ILE A 15 -6.73 -9.74 10.61
C ILE A 15 -7.03 -9.72 12.10
N GLU A 16 -7.63 -8.63 12.60
CA GLU A 16 -8.03 -8.50 14.01
C GLU A 16 -8.92 -9.68 14.44
N HIS A 17 -10.01 -9.95 13.72
CA HIS A 17 -10.92 -11.04 14.04
C HIS A 17 -10.24 -12.43 14.00
N ARG A 18 -9.34 -12.66 13.04
CA ARG A 18 -8.59 -13.92 12.96
C ARG A 18 -7.65 -14.10 14.16
N HIS A 19 -6.94 -13.03 14.54
CA HIS A 19 -5.96 -13.10 15.61
C HIS A 19 -6.60 -13.05 16.99
N GLU A 20 -7.72 -12.36 17.18
CA GLU A 20 -8.49 -12.39 18.43
C GLU A 20 -8.88 -13.82 18.80
N GLY A 21 -9.45 -14.59 17.85
CA GLY A 21 -9.81 -15.98 18.07
C GLY A 21 -8.61 -16.91 18.35
N LEU A 22 -7.45 -16.65 17.74
CA LEU A 22 -6.23 -17.42 17.98
C LEU A 22 -5.58 -17.09 19.33
N ASN A 23 -5.57 -15.81 19.70
CA ASN A 23 -4.92 -15.32 20.91
C ASN A 23 -5.76 -15.60 22.16
N ALA A 24 -7.09 -15.48 22.08
CA ALA A 24 -8.00 -15.84 23.17
C ALA A 24 -7.85 -17.32 23.56
N ARG A 25 -7.72 -18.22 22.58
CA ARG A 25 -7.47 -19.65 22.82
C ARG A 25 -6.10 -19.94 23.44
N ALA A 26 -5.13 -19.06 23.22
CA ALA A 26 -3.77 -19.19 23.71
C ALA A 26 -3.50 -18.34 24.98
N GLY A 27 -4.49 -17.64 25.53
CA GLY A 27 -4.33 -16.73 26.66
C GLY A 27 -3.38 -15.55 26.39
N ARG A 28 -3.24 -15.11 25.14
CA ARG A 28 -2.31 -14.03 24.72
C ARG A 28 -3.05 -12.74 24.40
N ALA A 29 -2.37 -11.61 24.56
CA ALA A 29 -2.85 -10.33 24.06
C ALA A 29 -2.79 -10.28 22.52
N PRO A 30 -3.73 -9.59 21.85
CA PRO A 30 -3.66 -9.36 20.41
C PRO A 30 -2.41 -8.59 19.99
N PRO A 31 -1.75 -8.92 18.86
CA PRO A 31 -0.62 -8.15 18.36
C PRO A 31 -1.07 -6.76 17.91
N ALA A 32 -0.21 -5.76 18.09
CA ALA A 32 -0.42 -4.45 17.50
C ALA A 32 -0.39 -4.55 15.97
N LEU A 33 -1.42 -4.03 15.30
CA LEU A 33 -1.52 -4.05 13.84
C LEU A 33 -1.15 -2.70 13.24
N PHE A 34 -0.04 -2.66 12.49
CA PHE A 34 0.34 -1.51 11.69
C PHE A 34 -0.17 -1.66 10.25
N SER A 35 -0.98 -0.71 9.79
CA SER A 35 -1.58 -0.73 8.44
C SER A 35 -0.85 0.23 7.49
N LEU A 36 -0.31 -0.32 6.41
CA LEU A 36 0.41 0.42 5.36
C LEU A 36 -0.08 -0.01 3.97
N ALA A 37 -0.39 0.96 3.12
CA ALA A 37 -0.72 0.74 1.72
C ALA A 37 0.47 1.14 0.82
N ILE A 38 0.86 0.23 -0.08
CA ILE A 38 1.90 0.50 -1.08
C ILE A 38 1.21 0.70 -2.44
N LEU A 39 1.29 1.93 -2.97
CA LEU A 39 0.64 2.35 -4.20
C LEU A 39 1.66 2.40 -5.34
N VAL A 40 1.80 1.28 -6.05
CA VAL A 40 2.85 1.08 -7.05
C VAL A 40 2.78 2.11 -8.20
N ALA A 41 1.60 2.29 -8.78
CA ALA A 41 1.42 3.17 -9.94
C ALA A 41 1.32 4.67 -9.58
N SER A 42 1.21 5.01 -8.29
CA SER A 42 0.92 6.38 -7.86
C SER A 42 2.21 7.17 -7.61
N ARG A 43 2.30 8.36 -8.23
CA ARG A 43 3.48 9.24 -8.14
C ARG A 43 3.43 10.19 -6.96
N SER A 44 2.24 10.52 -6.48
CA SER A 44 2.05 11.46 -5.38
C SER A 44 0.66 11.30 -4.80
N GLY A 45 0.49 11.85 -3.61
CA GLY A 45 -0.75 11.87 -2.88
C GLY A 45 -0.51 12.01 -1.38
N PRO A 46 -1.60 11.97 -0.59
CA PRO A 46 -1.48 12.06 0.85
C PRO A 46 -0.74 10.85 1.43
N GLU A 47 0.25 11.10 2.28
CA GLU A 47 0.98 10.05 3.03
C GLU A 47 0.09 9.30 4.02
N ARG A 48 -1.06 9.90 4.38
CA ARG A 48 -2.09 9.28 5.21
C ARG A 48 -3.41 9.27 4.46
N LEU A 49 -3.98 8.08 4.34
CA LEU A 49 -5.30 7.86 3.76
C LEU A 49 -6.28 7.44 4.84
N GLU A 50 -7.55 7.74 4.60
CA GLU A 50 -8.59 7.61 5.61
C GLU A 50 -9.83 6.94 5.00
N TYR A 51 -10.39 6.01 5.76
CA TYR A 51 -11.71 5.46 5.53
C TYR A 51 -12.66 6.04 6.57
N ARG A 52 -13.68 6.75 6.10
CA ARG A 52 -14.75 7.28 6.92
C ARG A 52 -16.09 6.78 6.38
N ARG A 53 -16.89 6.17 7.24
CA ARG A 53 -18.28 5.79 6.94
C ARG A 53 -19.15 6.19 8.12
N GLU A 54 -20.04 7.14 7.89
CA GLU A 54 -20.94 7.68 8.92
C GLU A 54 -22.39 7.61 8.46
N PHE A 55 -23.28 7.40 9.43
CA PHE A 55 -24.72 7.48 9.29
C PHE A 55 -25.32 7.93 10.62
N LEU A 56 -26.13 9.01 10.59
CA LEU A 56 -26.75 9.60 11.78
C LEU A 56 -25.78 9.91 12.93
N GLY A 57 -24.60 10.45 12.60
CA GLY A 57 -23.58 10.83 13.60
C GLY A 57 -22.81 9.66 14.21
N GLN A 58 -23.12 8.42 13.83
CA GLN A 58 -22.35 7.24 14.21
C GLN A 58 -21.58 6.71 13.01
N GLY A 59 -20.35 6.26 13.22
CA GLY A 59 -19.56 5.77 12.12
C GLY A 59 -18.22 5.21 12.51
N VAL A 60 -17.53 4.76 11.48
CA VAL A 60 -16.19 4.22 11.59
C VAL A 60 -15.22 5.18 10.95
N TYR A 61 -14.14 5.45 11.68
CA TYR A 61 -12.99 6.18 11.21
C TYR A 61 -11.75 5.29 11.31
N PHE A 62 -11.01 5.18 10.20
CA PHE A 62 -9.79 4.41 10.13
C PHE A 62 -8.77 5.10 9.24
N SER A 63 -7.60 5.42 9.79
CA SER A 63 -6.48 6.01 9.06
C SER A 63 -5.31 5.02 8.93
N PHE A 64 -4.55 5.15 7.85
CA PHE A 64 -3.38 4.33 7.57
C PHE A 64 -2.39 5.07 6.67
N HIS A 65 -1.13 4.64 6.70
CA HIS A 65 -0.09 5.24 5.86
C HIS A 65 -0.17 4.74 4.42
N ALA A 66 0.18 5.60 3.47
CA ALA A 66 0.27 5.29 2.05
C ALA A 66 1.65 5.69 1.50
N VAL A 67 2.30 4.75 0.82
CA VAL A 67 3.58 4.98 0.14
C VAL A 67 3.35 4.96 -1.36
N HIS A 68 3.71 6.06 -2.01
CA HIS A 68 3.58 6.26 -3.45
C HIS A 68 4.89 5.86 -4.14
N LEU A 69 4.94 4.68 -4.76
CA LEU A 69 6.23 4.16 -5.24
C LEU A 69 6.69 4.79 -6.53
N SER A 70 5.81 5.16 -7.46
CA SER A 70 6.26 5.64 -8.77
C SER A 70 6.93 7.02 -8.72
N GLN A 71 6.89 7.71 -7.57
CA GLN A 71 7.72 8.89 -7.30
C GLN A 71 9.22 8.57 -7.35
N TRP A 72 9.60 7.35 -6.98
CA TRP A 72 10.99 6.89 -6.97
C TRP A 72 11.56 6.64 -8.36
N LEU A 73 10.73 6.67 -9.41
CA LEU A 73 11.23 6.66 -10.79
C LEU A 73 12.15 7.86 -11.07
N GLY A 74 11.88 9.02 -10.46
CA GLY A 74 12.74 10.20 -10.55
C GLY A 74 13.96 10.17 -9.61
N ARG A 75 14.01 9.21 -8.68
CA ARG A 75 15.05 9.04 -7.65
C ARG A 75 15.79 7.72 -7.83
N TRP A 76 16.00 7.32 -9.09
CA TRP A 76 16.56 6.01 -9.43
C TRP A 76 17.97 5.79 -8.89
N SER A 77 18.83 6.81 -8.93
CA SER A 77 20.19 6.75 -8.39
C SER A 77 20.22 6.50 -6.88
N GLU A 78 19.23 7.03 -6.15
CA GLU A 78 19.08 6.76 -4.71
C GLU A 78 18.71 5.29 -4.45
N LEU A 79 17.84 4.72 -5.29
CA LEU A 79 17.51 3.28 -5.22
C LEU A 79 18.73 2.41 -5.52
N GLU A 80 19.54 2.76 -6.52
CA GLU A 80 20.79 2.06 -6.85
C GLU A 80 21.81 2.12 -5.70
N SER A 81 21.91 3.26 -5.03
CA SER A 81 22.74 3.41 -3.83
C SER A 81 22.25 2.51 -2.70
N LEU A 82 20.93 2.55 -2.41
CA LEU A 82 20.30 1.74 -1.37
C LEU A 82 20.39 0.24 -1.67
N ALA A 83 20.34 -0.18 -2.94
CA ALA A 83 20.44 -1.58 -3.33
C ALA A 83 21.72 -2.27 -2.87
N ARG A 84 22.79 -1.51 -2.60
CA ARG A 84 24.06 -2.05 -2.09
C ARG A 84 23.94 -2.61 -0.67
N THR A 85 23.02 -2.06 0.14
CA THR A 85 22.86 -2.42 1.56
C THR A 85 21.45 -2.88 1.91
N ASN A 86 20.50 -2.69 1.01
CA ASN A 86 19.09 -3.02 1.19
C ASN A 86 18.55 -3.81 0.00
N PRO A 87 18.38 -5.14 0.10
CA PRO A 87 17.89 -5.96 -1.00
C PRO A 87 16.45 -5.59 -1.43
N PHE A 88 15.66 -4.94 -0.57
CA PHE A 88 14.33 -4.48 -0.96
C PHE A 88 14.39 -3.37 -2.01
N ALA A 89 15.46 -2.57 -2.08
CA ALA A 89 15.58 -1.55 -3.12
C ALA A 89 15.61 -2.19 -4.52
N VAL A 90 16.28 -3.34 -4.69
CA VAL A 90 16.27 -4.11 -5.95
C VAL A 90 14.86 -4.57 -6.32
N VAL A 91 14.08 -5.04 -5.34
CA VAL A 91 12.69 -5.46 -5.56
C VAL A 91 11.83 -4.26 -6.00
N ILE A 92 11.99 -3.11 -5.36
CA ILE A 92 11.29 -1.88 -5.73
C ILE A 92 11.70 -1.43 -7.15
N MET A 93 12.98 -1.46 -7.48
CA MET A 93 13.48 -1.17 -8.83
C MET A 93 12.83 -2.07 -9.88
N ALA A 94 12.77 -3.39 -9.64
CA ALA A 94 12.14 -4.34 -10.53
C ALA A 94 10.63 -4.07 -10.71
N GLN A 95 9.91 -3.76 -9.62
CA GLN A 95 8.50 -3.38 -9.69
C GLN A 95 8.28 -2.10 -10.51
N LEU A 96 9.15 -1.11 -10.33
CA LEU A 96 9.08 0.16 -11.06
C LEU A 96 9.43 0.01 -12.54
N GLN A 97 10.39 -0.85 -12.90
CA GLN A 97 10.66 -1.22 -14.29
C GLN A 97 9.45 -1.90 -14.93
N ALA A 98 8.85 -2.90 -14.27
CA ALA A 98 7.65 -3.57 -14.76
C ALA A 98 6.49 -2.59 -14.99
N LEU A 99 6.33 -1.60 -14.10
CA LEU A 99 5.35 -0.53 -14.27
C LEU A 99 5.60 0.29 -15.55
N ARG A 100 6.85 0.68 -15.84
CA ARG A 100 7.20 1.43 -17.05
C ARG A 100 6.83 0.66 -18.32
N TYR A 101 7.19 -0.62 -18.40
CA TYR A 101 6.87 -1.45 -19.56
C TYR A 101 5.36 -1.58 -19.77
N ARG A 102 4.59 -1.71 -18.69
CA ARG A 102 3.13 -1.77 -18.77
C ARG A 102 2.53 -0.48 -19.32
N THR A 103 3.03 0.68 -18.90
CA THR A 103 2.56 1.98 -19.40
C THR A 103 2.89 2.15 -20.88
N VAL A 104 4.09 1.74 -21.31
CA VAL A 104 4.49 1.78 -22.73
C VAL A 104 3.63 0.83 -23.58
N SER A 105 3.34 -0.39 -23.11
CA SER A 105 2.46 -1.31 -23.85
C SER A 105 1.00 -0.84 -23.95
N SER A 106 0.56 0.05 -23.05
CA SER A 106 -0.80 0.61 -23.06
C SER A 106 -0.93 1.93 -23.85
N GLY A 107 0.19 2.48 -24.35
CA GLY A 107 0.21 3.65 -25.21
C GLY A 107 0.83 3.29 -26.56
N SER A 108 -0.02 3.18 -27.59
CA SER A 108 0.32 3.11 -29.02
C SER A 108 0.71 1.72 -29.56
N LEU A 109 -0.25 1.08 -30.24
CA LEU A 109 0.04 0.54 -31.58
C LEU A 109 -0.09 1.72 -32.55
N PRO A 110 0.90 2.02 -33.41
CA PRO A 110 0.69 2.93 -34.51
C PRO A 110 -0.25 2.24 -35.51
N VAL A 111 -1.30 2.95 -35.93
CA VAL A 111 -2.07 2.60 -37.11
C VAL A 111 -1.23 3.05 -38.30
N GLU A 112 -0.66 2.09 -39.04
CA GLU A 112 -0.19 2.31 -40.42
C GLU A 112 -1.37 2.58 -41.34
#